data_AF-A0A437QY10-F1
#
_entry.id   AF-A0A437QY10-F1
#
_cell.length_a   1.000
_cell.length_b   1.000
_cell.length_c   1.000
_cell.angle_alpha   90.00
_cell.angle_beta   90.00
_cell.angle_gamma   90.00
#
_symmetry.space_group_name_H-M   'P 1'
#
loop_
_entity.id
_entity.type
_entity.pdbx_description
1 polymer ?
#
loop_
_entity_poly.entity_id
_entity_poly.type
_entity_poly.pdbx_seq_one_letter_code
_entity_poly.pdbx_strand_id
1 'polypeptide(L)'
;MVGHRLKSLPRYVIADQRVVWLMLGMTVTGYVVFMYLRLGEDLYQWTKTLAPFSVRQYLDMSKRFALQYGHLFFLLPILYLSKFLLTGDRTPAWLESFIRIARPHTVPIFIFHVPFLYFFASLWRHDPKDGWDQTALAVATIAACIVLGRFCAFLKPVAYRIAPPMSVWIDRMFPDQLVAPPEAPERATGSFSNFLHLLQILAMATVFIGHFTYSEFSALDLPGMAAWRRWAVPFFFITSGYMAMLSIDKRPASVGELIAGRVSSLWIFVLPMLILVPILDHIGYGLAPGIYEANEKYIDVAAGTGGPVDMAAFLLTFLNSSLFLNEIIAYKLAGFGTLEGGVRAYTNDAFWFLCYLVPYIMMLVIGVKTTGWRRILWLGGLFLFFGPPIMLLAPLFFGGCLVYILHREKRPSNLDETTA
;
A
#
# COMPACT_ATOMS: atom_id res chain seq x y z
N MET A 1 -0.91 -29.40 3.22
CA MET A 1 -1.66 -30.45 3.93
C MET A 1 -3.03 -30.00 4.48
N VAL A 2 -3.46 -28.74 4.31
CA VAL A 2 -4.83 -28.28 4.73
C VAL A 2 -5.89 -28.47 3.61
N GLY A 3 -5.48 -28.78 2.37
CA GLY A 3 -6.37 -28.76 1.20
C GLY A 3 -7.30 -29.96 0.98
N HIS A 4 -7.28 -31.00 1.81
CA HIS A 4 -8.00 -32.25 1.50
C HIS A 4 -9.33 -32.48 2.23
N ARG A 5 -9.71 -31.64 3.21
CA ARG A 5 -10.94 -31.83 4.02
C ARG A 5 -12.06 -30.77 3.84
N LEU A 6 -11.95 -29.85 2.88
CA LEU A 6 -13.02 -28.88 2.58
C LEU A 6 -13.94 -29.30 1.42
N LYS A 7 -13.93 -30.58 1.01
CA LYS A 7 -14.62 -31.06 -0.20
C LYS A 7 -16.16 -31.22 -0.09
N SER A 8 -16.79 -30.90 1.05
CA SER A 8 -18.23 -31.16 1.24
C SER A 8 -19.07 -29.96 1.70
N LEU A 9 -18.53 -28.74 1.71
CA LEU A 9 -19.41 -27.59 1.88
C LEU A 9 -20.31 -27.50 0.64
N PRO A 10 -21.65 -27.52 0.80
CA PRO A 10 -22.56 -27.40 -0.33
C PRO A 10 -22.20 -26.13 -1.10
N ARG A 11 -21.99 -26.29 -2.41
CA ARG A 11 -21.76 -25.19 -3.37
C ARG A 11 -23.05 -24.36 -3.48
N TYR A 12 -23.45 -23.69 -2.40
CA TYR A 12 -24.46 -22.65 -2.45
C TYR A 12 -23.84 -21.48 -3.19
N VAL A 13 -24.04 -21.48 -4.50
CA VAL A 13 -24.00 -20.28 -5.32
C VAL A 13 -24.97 -19.33 -4.63
N ILE A 14 -24.50 -18.15 -4.24
CA ILE A 14 -25.41 -17.06 -3.88
C ILE A 14 -26.05 -16.66 -5.22
N ALA A 15 -27.06 -17.42 -5.64
CA ALA A 15 -27.71 -17.25 -6.94
C ALA A 15 -28.64 -16.03 -6.91
N ASP A 16 -29.16 -15.71 -5.72
CA ASP A 16 -30.05 -14.58 -5.56
C ASP A 16 -29.25 -13.28 -5.31
N GLN A 17 -29.24 -12.41 -6.33
CA GLN A 17 -28.64 -11.08 -6.24
C GLN A 17 -29.25 -10.24 -5.11
N ARG A 18 -30.52 -10.47 -4.73
CA ARG A 18 -31.17 -9.74 -3.63
C ARG A 18 -30.48 -10.04 -2.30
N VAL A 19 -30.06 -11.30 -2.10
CA VAL A 19 -29.30 -11.70 -0.90
C VAL A 19 -27.93 -11.01 -0.89
N VAL A 20 -27.23 -10.93 -2.03
CA VAL A 20 -25.95 -10.20 -2.14
C VAL A 20 -26.13 -8.72 -1.78
N TRP A 21 -27.14 -8.06 -2.34
CA TRP A 21 -27.45 -6.65 -2.04
C TRP A 21 -27.81 -6.43 -0.58
N LEU A 22 -28.62 -7.31 0.02
CA LEU A 22 -28.96 -7.24 1.43
C LEU A 22 -27.71 -7.39 2.32
N MET A 23 -26.87 -8.39 2.05
CA MET A 23 -25.62 -8.60 2.79
C MET A 23 -24.67 -7.40 2.64
N LEU A 24 -24.56 -6.84 1.44
CA LEU A 24 -23.74 -5.65 1.21
C LEU A 24 -24.31 -4.43 1.96
N GLY A 25 -25.62 -4.21 1.89
CA GLY A 25 -26.30 -3.13 2.60
C GLY A 25 -26.12 -3.24 4.12
N MET A 26 -26.24 -4.44 4.67
CA MET A 26 -25.95 -4.71 6.09
C MET A 26 -24.48 -4.45 6.43
N THR A 27 -23.54 -4.88 5.58
CA THR A 27 -22.11 -4.64 5.80
C THR A 27 -21.78 -3.15 5.78
N VAL A 28 -22.28 -2.41 4.79
CA VAL A 28 -22.07 -0.95 4.68
C VAL A 28 -22.72 -0.22 5.85
N THR A 29 -23.94 -0.58 6.23
CA THR A 29 -24.63 0.01 7.39
C THR A 29 -23.84 -0.24 8.67
N GLY A 30 -23.41 -1.50 8.90
CA GLY A 30 -22.56 -1.85 10.04
C GLY A 30 -21.24 -1.08 10.04
N TYR A 31 -20.64 -0.85 8.86
CA TYR A 31 -19.41 -0.07 8.75
C TYR A 31 -19.63 1.41 9.07
N VAL A 32 -20.72 2.00 8.59
CA VAL A 32 -21.10 3.38 8.93
C VAL A 32 -21.33 3.52 10.44
N VAL A 33 -22.01 2.56 11.07
CA VAL A 33 -22.20 2.52 12.52
C VAL A 33 -20.86 2.39 13.25
N PHE A 34 -19.97 1.48 12.80
CA PHE A 34 -18.62 1.33 13.35
C PHE A 34 -17.82 2.65 13.34
N MET A 35 -17.96 3.43 12.27
CA MET A 35 -17.32 4.73 12.13
C MET A 35 -17.96 5.81 12.98
N TYR A 36 -19.29 5.89 12.97
CA TYR A 36 -20.06 6.87 13.73
C TYR A 36 -19.79 6.73 15.23
N LEU A 37 -19.79 5.49 15.72
CA LEU A 37 -19.48 5.16 17.11
C LEU A 37 -17.99 5.23 17.45
N ARG A 38 -17.11 5.50 16.48
CA ARG A 38 -15.65 5.56 16.65
C ARG A 38 -15.03 4.31 17.29
N LEU A 39 -15.63 3.14 17.07
CA LEU A 39 -15.18 1.87 17.66
C LEU A 39 -13.74 1.52 17.26
N GLY A 40 -13.28 1.97 16.09
CA GLY A 40 -11.88 1.85 15.70
C GLY A 40 -10.92 2.58 16.65
N GLU A 41 -11.28 3.78 17.11
CA GLU A 41 -10.47 4.53 18.06
C GLU A 41 -10.48 3.87 19.45
N ASP A 42 -11.61 3.29 19.86
CA ASP A 42 -11.72 2.49 21.09
C ASP A 42 -10.83 1.24 21.04
N LEU A 43 -10.84 0.51 19.91
CA LEU A 43 -9.92 -0.60 19.68
C LEU A 43 -8.47 -0.15 19.77
N TYR A 44 -8.14 1.03 19.26
CA TYR A 44 -6.80 1.58 19.41
C TYR A 44 -6.49 1.91 20.87
N GLN A 45 -7.39 2.55 21.62
CA GLN A 45 -7.17 2.83 23.05
C GLN A 45 -7.00 1.52 23.84
N TRP A 46 -7.81 0.51 23.56
CA TRP A 46 -7.66 -0.82 24.14
C TRP A 46 -6.27 -1.42 23.85
N THR A 47 -5.75 -1.33 22.62
CA THR A 47 -4.38 -1.82 22.35
C THR A 47 -3.29 -1.10 23.14
N LYS A 48 -3.54 0.13 23.62
CA LYS A 48 -2.58 0.83 24.48
C LYS A 48 -2.44 0.17 25.86
N THR A 49 -3.42 -0.62 26.30
CA THR A 49 -3.37 -1.35 27.58
C THR A 49 -2.59 -2.66 27.47
N LEU A 50 -2.34 -3.16 26.25
CA LEU A 50 -1.61 -4.42 26.02
C LEU A 50 -0.11 -4.31 26.29
N ALA A 51 0.46 -3.10 26.21
CA ALA A 51 1.89 -2.86 26.43
C ALA A 51 2.17 -1.40 26.81
N PRO A 52 3.21 -1.13 27.62
CA PRO A 52 3.61 0.23 27.97
C PRO A 52 4.10 1.00 26.73
N PHE A 53 4.10 2.34 26.83
CA PHE A 53 4.56 3.21 25.74
C PHE A 53 5.98 2.89 25.29
N SER A 54 6.87 2.56 26.22
CA SER A 54 8.26 2.18 25.97
C SER A 54 8.42 1.01 25.00
N VAL A 55 7.44 0.12 24.92
CA VAL A 55 7.40 -1.00 23.97
C VAL A 55 6.61 -0.62 22.72
N ARG A 56 5.45 0.03 22.87
CA ARG A 56 4.56 0.37 21.74
C ARG A 56 5.18 1.35 20.74
N GLN A 57 6.09 2.22 21.17
CA GLN A 57 6.79 3.14 20.27
C GLN A 57 7.54 2.40 19.15
N TYR A 58 7.99 1.16 19.38
CA TYR A 58 8.66 0.35 18.36
C TYR A 58 7.72 -0.19 17.29
N LEU A 59 6.40 -0.15 17.48
CA LEU A 59 5.43 -0.61 16.48
C LEU A 59 5.17 0.44 15.39
N ASP A 60 5.58 1.69 15.60
CA ASP A 60 5.39 2.82 14.68
C ASP A 60 4.01 2.86 14.00
N MET A 61 3.92 2.80 12.66
CA MET A 61 2.69 2.91 11.88
C MET A 61 1.72 1.77 12.20
N SER A 62 2.25 0.64 12.70
CA SER A 62 1.49 -0.53 13.13
C SER A 62 0.97 -0.46 14.55
N LYS A 63 1.28 0.59 15.34
CA LYS A 63 0.73 0.73 16.70
C LYS A 63 -0.81 0.83 16.74
N ARG A 64 -1.44 1.03 15.58
CA ARG A 64 -2.90 1.12 15.39
C ARG A 64 -3.49 -0.13 14.70
N PHE A 65 -2.78 -1.27 14.73
CA PHE A 65 -3.19 -2.48 14.00
C PHE A 65 -4.64 -2.92 14.31
N ALA A 66 -5.08 -2.87 15.57
CA ALA A 66 -6.45 -3.30 15.93
C ALA A 66 -7.53 -2.41 15.34
N LEU A 67 -7.30 -1.09 15.28
CA LEU A 67 -8.18 -0.14 14.57
C LEU A 67 -8.28 -0.56 13.10
N GLN A 68 -7.14 -0.88 12.47
CA GLN A 68 -7.09 -1.30 11.08
C GLN A 68 -7.78 -2.65 10.84
N TYR A 69 -7.69 -3.59 11.79
CA TYR A 69 -8.41 -4.86 11.75
C TYR A 69 -9.92 -4.67 11.90
N GLY A 70 -10.36 -3.67 12.67
CA GLY A 70 -11.76 -3.26 12.71
C GLY A 70 -12.30 -2.90 11.32
N HIS A 71 -11.54 -2.13 10.54
CA HIS A 71 -11.90 -1.86 9.13
C HIS A 71 -11.89 -3.15 8.30
N LEU A 72 -10.86 -3.99 8.42
CA LEU A 72 -10.74 -5.25 7.68
C LEU A 72 -12.00 -6.12 7.76
N PHE A 73 -12.64 -6.19 8.94
CA PHE A 73 -13.87 -6.94 9.15
C PHE A 73 -15.00 -6.57 8.16
N PHE A 74 -15.13 -5.28 7.81
CA PHE A 74 -16.13 -4.80 6.87
C PHE A 74 -15.63 -4.78 5.42
N LEU A 75 -14.34 -4.51 5.22
CA LEU A 75 -13.76 -4.42 3.89
C LEU A 75 -13.67 -5.79 3.19
N LEU A 76 -13.46 -6.88 3.93
CA LEU A 76 -13.42 -8.22 3.34
C LEU A 76 -14.77 -8.64 2.73
N PRO A 77 -15.92 -8.57 3.44
CA PRO A 77 -17.21 -8.86 2.84
C PRO A 77 -17.57 -7.90 1.70
N ILE A 78 -17.25 -6.59 1.80
CA ILE A 78 -17.49 -5.64 0.70
C ILE A 78 -16.74 -6.09 -0.56
N LEU A 79 -15.45 -6.38 -0.44
CA LEU A 79 -14.63 -6.83 -1.57
C LEU A 79 -15.13 -8.17 -2.11
N TYR A 80 -15.48 -9.11 -1.23
CA TYR A 80 -15.99 -10.42 -1.61
C TYR A 80 -17.35 -10.34 -2.35
N LEU A 81 -18.30 -9.61 -1.79
CA LEU A 81 -19.65 -9.47 -2.34
C LEU A 81 -19.64 -8.68 -3.66
N SER A 82 -18.71 -7.72 -3.81
CA SER A 82 -18.63 -6.89 -5.02
C SER A 82 -18.40 -7.69 -6.31
N LYS A 83 -17.71 -8.84 -6.27
CA LYS A 83 -17.56 -9.71 -7.46
C LYS A 83 -18.91 -10.24 -7.97
N PHE A 84 -19.85 -10.55 -7.08
CA PHE A 84 -21.16 -11.09 -7.45
C PHE A 84 -22.13 -10.02 -7.96
N LEU A 85 -21.86 -8.75 -7.64
CA LEU A 85 -22.59 -7.61 -8.20
C LEU A 85 -22.00 -7.18 -9.55
N LEU A 86 -20.68 -7.32 -9.72
CA LEU A 86 -19.92 -6.90 -10.90
C LEU A 86 -19.62 -8.09 -11.82
N THR A 87 -20.67 -8.83 -12.19
CA THR A 87 -20.56 -10.03 -13.05
C THR A 87 -20.46 -9.71 -14.54
N GLY A 88 -20.93 -8.54 -14.97
CA GLY A 88 -20.85 -8.12 -16.37
C GLY A 88 -19.44 -7.64 -16.76
N ASP A 89 -19.11 -7.68 -18.04
CA ASP A 89 -17.85 -7.08 -18.53
C ASP A 89 -17.94 -5.57 -18.78
N ARG A 90 -19.15 -5.01 -18.73
CA ARG A 90 -19.40 -3.62 -19.10
C ARG A 90 -19.30 -2.69 -17.89
N THR A 91 -18.38 -1.75 -17.98
CA THR A 91 -18.34 -0.54 -17.13
C THR A 91 -18.89 0.62 -17.97
N PRO A 92 -19.56 1.63 -17.39
CA PRO A 92 -19.92 2.84 -18.13
C PRO A 92 -18.68 3.44 -18.82
N ALA A 93 -18.79 3.80 -20.11
CA ALA A 93 -17.65 4.21 -20.93
C ALA A 93 -16.90 5.44 -20.38
N TRP A 94 -17.64 6.37 -19.74
CA TRP A 94 -17.06 7.53 -19.08
C TRP A 94 -16.18 7.13 -17.89
N LEU A 95 -16.61 6.14 -17.10
CA LEU A 95 -15.88 5.66 -15.93
C LEU A 95 -14.66 4.85 -16.34
N GLU A 96 -14.78 4.00 -17.36
CA GLU A 96 -13.63 3.29 -17.93
C GLU A 96 -12.58 4.28 -18.46
N SER A 97 -13.02 5.31 -19.19
CA SER A 97 -12.14 6.37 -19.69
C SER A 97 -11.43 7.11 -18.56
N PHE A 98 -12.16 7.47 -17.49
CA PHE A 98 -11.59 8.08 -16.30
C PHE A 98 -10.56 7.16 -15.63
N ILE A 99 -10.89 5.89 -15.37
CA ILE A 99 -9.97 4.92 -14.75
C ILE A 99 -8.72 4.75 -15.60
N ARG A 100 -8.87 4.63 -16.92
CA ARG A 100 -7.75 4.50 -17.87
C ARG A 100 -6.80 5.68 -17.80
N ILE A 101 -7.32 6.90 -17.65
CA ILE A 101 -6.52 8.13 -17.53
C ILE A 101 -5.88 8.24 -16.14
N ALA A 102 -6.63 7.98 -15.07
CA ALA A 102 -6.19 8.21 -13.69
C ALA A 102 -5.25 7.13 -13.15
N ARG A 103 -5.48 5.85 -13.50
CA ARG A 103 -4.75 4.70 -12.95
C ARG A 103 -3.22 4.79 -13.10
N PRO A 104 -2.64 5.19 -14.25
CA PRO A 104 -1.19 5.31 -14.38
C PRO A 104 -0.56 6.34 -13.43
N HIS A 105 -1.36 7.26 -12.89
CA HIS A 105 -0.91 8.36 -12.04
C HIS A 105 -1.13 8.11 -10.55
N THR A 106 -1.83 7.04 -10.16
CA THR A 106 -2.09 6.69 -8.75
C THR A 106 -0.79 6.52 -7.95
N VAL A 107 0.17 5.72 -8.47
CA VAL A 107 1.45 5.47 -7.77
C VAL A 107 2.33 6.74 -7.73
N PRO A 108 2.55 7.48 -8.84
CA PRO A 108 3.27 8.74 -8.79
C PRO A 108 2.69 9.75 -7.80
N ILE A 109 1.37 9.99 -7.83
CA ILE A 109 0.75 10.94 -6.89
C ILE A 109 0.97 10.45 -5.45
N PHE A 110 0.72 9.17 -5.19
CA PHE A 110 0.93 8.59 -3.86
C PHE A 110 2.36 8.78 -3.35
N ILE A 111 3.38 8.60 -4.19
CA ILE A 111 4.79 8.70 -3.79
C ILE A 111 5.29 10.14 -3.70
N PHE A 112 4.89 11.04 -4.61
CA PHE A 112 5.55 12.34 -4.74
C PHE A 112 4.79 13.52 -4.13
N HIS A 113 3.53 13.36 -3.74
CA HIS A 113 2.71 14.51 -3.36
C HIS A 113 3.23 15.26 -2.13
N VAL A 114 3.64 14.58 -1.05
CA VAL A 114 4.08 15.27 0.18
C VAL A 114 5.33 16.14 -0.07
N PRO A 115 6.42 15.63 -0.67
CA PRO A 115 7.57 16.48 -1.00
C PRO A 115 7.23 17.67 -1.89
N PHE A 116 6.35 17.49 -2.88
CA PHE A 116 5.92 18.60 -3.74
C PHE A 116 5.01 19.61 -3.03
N LEU A 117 4.18 19.18 -2.06
CA LEU A 117 3.41 20.10 -1.22
C LEU A 117 4.35 21.01 -0.45
N TYR A 118 5.33 20.44 0.26
CA TYR A 118 6.33 21.23 1.00
C TYR A 118 7.12 22.15 0.08
N PHE A 119 7.63 21.63 -1.05
CA PHE A 119 8.43 22.42 -1.97
C PHE A 119 7.66 23.60 -2.57
N PHE A 120 6.46 23.39 -3.11
CA PHE A 120 5.68 24.48 -3.72
C PHE A 120 5.16 25.47 -2.68
N ALA A 121 4.77 24.99 -1.50
CA ALA A 121 4.36 25.87 -0.41
C ALA A 121 5.50 26.82 -0.01
N SER A 122 6.74 26.32 0.07
CA SER A 122 7.92 27.14 0.32
C SER A 122 8.29 28.05 -0.85
N LEU A 123 8.16 27.59 -2.10
CA LEU A 123 8.62 28.31 -3.28
C LEU A 123 7.94 29.68 -3.46
N TRP A 124 6.64 29.77 -3.21
CA TRP A 124 5.88 31.01 -3.40
C TRP A 124 5.32 31.61 -2.10
N ARG A 125 5.74 31.10 -0.93
CA ARG A 125 5.29 31.54 0.40
C ARG A 125 3.77 31.41 0.58
N HIS A 126 3.31 30.18 0.44
CA HIS A 126 1.90 29.82 0.48
C HIS A 126 1.19 30.31 1.75
N ASP A 127 -0.01 30.88 1.60
CA ASP A 127 -0.96 31.20 2.67
C ASP A 127 -2.03 30.09 2.79
N PRO A 128 -2.02 29.29 3.87
CA PRO A 128 -2.99 28.22 4.07
C PRO A 128 -4.42 28.72 4.30
N LYS A 129 -4.65 30.03 4.44
CA LYS A 129 -5.99 30.61 4.60
C LYS A 129 -6.61 31.08 3.27
N ASP A 130 -5.80 31.29 2.23
CA ASP A 130 -6.30 31.70 0.92
C ASP A 130 -6.72 30.49 0.08
N GLY A 131 -8.01 30.42 -0.28
CA GLY A 131 -8.56 29.33 -1.08
C GLY A 131 -7.96 29.24 -2.50
N TRP A 132 -7.53 30.37 -3.08
CA TRP A 132 -6.86 30.36 -4.39
C TRP A 132 -5.46 29.78 -4.30
N ASP A 133 -4.70 30.18 -3.29
CA ASP A 133 -3.36 29.66 -3.04
C ASP A 133 -3.40 28.15 -2.73
N GLN A 134 -4.36 27.70 -1.92
CA GLN A 134 -4.61 26.28 -1.69
C GLN A 134 -4.91 25.52 -2.99
N THR A 135 -5.79 26.07 -3.84
CA THR A 135 -6.13 25.44 -5.12
C THR A 135 -4.92 25.39 -6.05
N ALA A 136 -4.14 26.47 -6.13
CA ALA A 136 -2.91 26.54 -6.92
C ALA A 136 -1.88 25.51 -6.44
N LEU A 137 -1.70 25.39 -5.12
CA LEU A 137 -0.80 24.41 -4.50
C LEU A 137 -1.22 22.98 -4.86
N ALA A 138 -2.48 22.62 -4.65
CA ALA A 138 -2.98 21.28 -4.96
C ALA A 138 -2.82 20.93 -6.45
N VAL A 139 -3.17 21.86 -7.34
CA VAL A 139 -3.04 21.67 -8.80
C VAL A 139 -1.58 21.54 -9.22
N ALA A 140 -0.69 22.40 -8.73
CA ALA A 140 0.74 22.36 -9.03
C ALA A 140 1.37 21.04 -8.55
N THR A 141 1.05 20.59 -7.33
CA THR A 141 1.49 19.31 -6.80
C THR A 141 1.03 18.15 -7.67
N ILE A 142 -0.26 18.05 -8.00
CA ILE A 142 -0.79 16.96 -8.83
C ILE A 142 -0.14 16.98 -10.22
N ALA A 143 -0.01 18.16 -10.83
CA ALA A 143 0.63 18.32 -12.13
C ALA A 143 2.09 17.85 -12.11
N ALA A 144 2.86 18.24 -11.08
CA ALA A 144 4.24 17.82 -10.90
C ALA A 144 4.36 16.29 -10.69
N CYS A 145 3.48 15.69 -9.88
CA CYS A 145 3.41 14.24 -9.72
C CYS A 145 3.13 13.52 -11.05
N ILE A 146 2.23 14.05 -11.88
CA ILE A 146 1.89 13.48 -13.20
C ILE A 146 3.10 13.59 -14.16
N VAL A 147 3.73 14.76 -14.24
CA VAL A 147 4.91 15.00 -15.09
C VAL A 147 6.06 14.07 -14.68
N LEU A 148 6.37 14.01 -13.39
CA LEU A 148 7.42 13.14 -12.87
C LEU A 148 7.07 11.67 -13.05
N GLY A 149 5.80 11.29 -12.87
CA GLY A 149 5.34 9.92 -13.15
C GLY A 149 5.54 9.49 -14.59
N ARG A 150 5.35 10.41 -15.56
CA ARG A 150 5.65 10.17 -16.98
C ARG A 150 7.15 10.05 -17.22
N PHE A 151 7.96 10.89 -16.58
CA PHE A 151 9.41 10.77 -16.62
C PHE A 151 9.90 9.43 -16.05
N CYS A 152 9.40 9.00 -14.90
CA CYS A 152 9.67 7.67 -14.34
C CYS A 152 9.27 6.56 -15.32
N ALA A 153 8.12 6.69 -16.01
CA ALA A 153 7.72 5.71 -17.01
C ALA A 153 8.72 5.59 -18.18
N PHE A 154 9.42 6.67 -18.53
CA PHE A 154 10.51 6.65 -19.50
C PHE A 154 11.75 5.86 -19.00
N LEU A 155 11.97 5.80 -17.69
CA LEU A 155 13.07 5.03 -17.08
C LEU A 155 12.78 3.52 -16.99
N LYS A 156 11.56 3.06 -17.31
CA LYS A 156 11.17 1.65 -17.24
C LYS A 156 12.15 0.68 -17.94
N PRO A 157 12.63 0.95 -19.17
CA PRO A 157 13.55 0.04 -19.85
C PRO A 157 14.85 -0.17 -19.07
N VAL A 158 15.35 0.84 -18.36
CA VAL A 158 16.56 0.75 -17.54
C VAL A 158 16.32 -0.16 -16.34
N ALA A 159 15.22 0.05 -15.61
CA ALA A 159 14.87 -0.79 -14.46
C ALA A 159 14.65 -2.26 -14.85
N TYR A 160 14.05 -2.51 -16.01
CA TYR A 160 13.86 -3.88 -16.52
C TYR A 160 15.15 -4.57 -16.98
N ARG A 161 16.26 -3.85 -17.18
CA ARG A 161 17.58 -4.49 -17.39
C ARG A 161 18.18 -5.05 -16.10
N ILE A 162 17.79 -4.50 -14.94
CA ILE A 162 18.27 -4.93 -13.62
C ILE A 162 17.47 -6.13 -13.09
N ALA A 163 16.21 -6.28 -13.52
CA ALA A 163 15.34 -7.35 -13.04
C ALA A 163 15.85 -8.77 -13.36
N PRO A 164 16.35 -9.10 -14.57
CA PRO A 164 16.83 -10.45 -14.90
C PRO A 164 18.01 -10.96 -14.06
N PRO A 165 19.11 -10.21 -13.85
CA PRO A 165 20.19 -10.70 -12.99
C PRO A 165 19.72 -10.89 -11.54
N MET A 166 18.85 -9.99 -11.04
CA MET A 166 18.23 -10.13 -9.72
C MET A 166 17.34 -11.37 -9.65
N SER A 167 16.51 -11.66 -10.66
CA SER A 167 15.65 -12.84 -10.66
C SER A 167 16.46 -14.14 -10.65
N VAL A 168 17.51 -14.23 -11.46
CA VAL A 168 18.43 -15.40 -11.46
C VAL A 168 19.07 -15.60 -10.10
N TRP A 169 19.51 -14.52 -9.44
CA TRP A 169 20.08 -14.60 -8.10
C TRP A 169 19.05 -15.08 -7.07
N ILE A 170 17.82 -14.57 -7.13
CA ILE A 170 16.73 -15.00 -6.24
C ILE A 170 16.38 -16.47 -6.50
N ASP A 171 16.25 -16.91 -7.75
CA ASP A 171 15.88 -18.29 -8.07
C ASP A 171 16.90 -19.32 -7.57
N ARG A 172 18.19 -18.96 -7.49
CA ARG A 172 19.21 -19.82 -6.86
C ARG A 172 18.95 -20.08 -5.38
N MET A 173 18.26 -19.17 -4.69
CA MET A 173 17.85 -19.35 -3.28
C MET A 173 16.62 -20.26 -3.13
N PHE A 174 15.90 -20.54 -4.22
CA PHE A 174 14.66 -21.32 -4.25
C PHE A 174 14.67 -22.40 -5.34
N PRO A 175 15.55 -23.42 -5.25
CA PRO A 175 15.61 -24.49 -6.25
C PRO A 175 14.32 -25.35 -6.31
N ASP A 176 13.57 -25.45 -5.21
CA ASP A 176 12.36 -26.28 -5.09
C ASP A 176 11.07 -25.48 -5.39
N GLN A 177 11.04 -24.74 -6.49
CA GLN A 177 9.92 -23.88 -6.84
C GLN A 177 8.86 -24.54 -7.74
N LEU A 178 7.60 -24.16 -7.52
CA LEU A 178 6.46 -24.55 -8.32
C LEU A 178 6.30 -23.60 -9.51
N VAL A 179 6.78 -24.02 -10.68
CA VAL A 179 6.69 -23.21 -11.92
C VAL A 179 5.39 -23.47 -12.68
N ALA A 180 4.77 -24.65 -12.49
CA ALA A 180 3.58 -25.04 -13.24
C ALA A 180 2.43 -24.01 -13.06
N PRO A 181 1.84 -23.51 -14.16
CA PRO A 181 0.66 -22.66 -14.06
C PRO A 181 -0.51 -23.48 -13.48
N PRO A 182 -1.46 -22.82 -12.82
CA PRO A 182 -2.69 -23.48 -12.42
C PRO A 182 -3.49 -23.87 -13.66
N GLU A 183 -4.14 -25.04 -13.63
CA GLU A 183 -4.93 -25.60 -14.75
C GLU A 183 -6.02 -24.64 -15.27
N ALA A 184 -6.55 -23.76 -14.40
CA ALA A 184 -7.49 -22.71 -14.76
C ALA A 184 -7.18 -21.44 -13.95
N PRO A 185 -6.47 -20.44 -14.52
CA PRO A 185 -6.20 -19.19 -13.82
C PRO A 185 -7.50 -18.39 -13.66
N GLU A 186 -7.68 -17.77 -12.50
CA GLU A 186 -8.83 -16.91 -12.25
C GLU A 186 -8.75 -15.66 -13.15
N ARG A 187 -9.82 -15.42 -13.92
CA ARG A 187 -9.96 -14.20 -14.71
C ARG A 187 -10.98 -13.29 -14.03
N ALA A 188 -10.50 -12.22 -13.42
CA ALA A 188 -11.38 -11.11 -13.03
C ALA A 188 -12.08 -10.55 -14.28
N THR A 189 -13.40 -10.35 -14.19
CA THR A 189 -14.19 -9.65 -15.21
C THR A 189 -13.65 -8.23 -15.43
N GLY A 190 -13.93 -7.65 -16.60
CA GLY A 190 -13.49 -6.28 -16.90
C GLY A 190 -13.99 -5.27 -15.86
N SER A 191 -15.27 -5.37 -15.50
CA SER A 191 -15.90 -4.48 -14.51
C SER A 191 -15.31 -4.62 -13.11
N PHE A 192 -15.03 -5.84 -12.65
CA PHE A 192 -14.43 -6.06 -11.34
C PHE A 192 -12.99 -5.54 -11.28
N SER A 193 -12.20 -5.71 -12.35
CA SER A 193 -10.87 -5.10 -12.43
C SER A 193 -10.93 -3.57 -12.39
N ASN A 194 -11.86 -2.97 -13.12
CA ASN A 194 -12.09 -1.52 -13.09
C ASN A 194 -12.52 -1.05 -11.70
N PHE A 195 -13.39 -1.79 -11.01
CA PHE A 195 -13.77 -1.49 -9.62
C PHE A 195 -12.57 -1.46 -8.68
N LEU A 196 -11.68 -2.45 -8.74
CA LEU A 196 -10.46 -2.45 -7.91
C LEU A 196 -9.56 -1.25 -8.21
N HIS A 197 -9.44 -0.85 -9.48
CA HIS A 197 -8.69 0.35 -9.86
C HIS A 197 -9.33 1.63 -9.35
N LEU A 198 -10.67 1.72 -9.41
CA LEU A 198 -11.40 2.84 -8.84
C LEU A 198 -11.16 2.94 -7.32
N LEU A 199 -11.20 1.83 -6.59
CA LEU A 199 -10.88 1.81 -5.16
C LEU A 199 -9.47 2.31 -4.87
N GLN A 200 -8.48 1.93 -5.69
CA GLN A 200 -7.10 2.43 -5.54
C GLN A 200 -6.99 3.93 -5.82
N ILE A 201 -7.69 4.44 -6.84
CA ILE A 201 -7.74 5.88 -7.15
C ILE A 201 -8.38 6.66 -5.99
N LEU A 202 -9.50 6.18 -5.45
CA LEU A 202 -10.18 6.83 -4.33
C LEU A 202 -9.34 6.78 -3.05
N ALA A 203 -8.68 5.66 -2.76
CA ALA A 203 -7.77 5.55 -1.63
C ALA A 203 -6.59 6.52 -1.77
N MET A 204 -5.99 6.62 -2.95
CA MET A 204 -4.92 7.60 -3.24
C MET A 204 -5.40 9.03 -3.04
N ALA A 205 -6.57 9.38 -3.59
CA ALA A 205 -7.13 10.72 -3.44
C ALA A 205 -7.41 11.06 -1.97
N THR A 206 -7.90 10.10 -1.19
CA THR A 206 -8.12 10.27 0.26
C THR A 206 -6.82 10.51 1.02
N VAL A 207 -5.74 9.80 0.67
CA VAL A 207 -4.41 10.04 1.26
C VAL A 207 -3.89 11.42 0.89
N PHE A 208 -3.96 11.79 -0.39
CA PHE A 208 -3.56 13.12 -0.85
C PHE A 208 -4.30 14.24 -0.11
N ILE A 209 -5.64 14.18 -0.10
CA ILE A 209 -6.48 15.17 0.59
C ILE A 209 -6.13 15.21 2.07
N GLY A 210 -5.97 14.07 2.73
CA GLY A 210 -5.66 14.04 4.16
C GLY A 210 -4.27 14.55 4.55
N HIS A 211 -3.32 14.59 3.62
CA HIS A 211 -2.05 15.32 3.79
C HIS A 211 -2.17 16.78 3.38
N PHE A 212 -3.01 17.10 2.40
CA PHE A 212 -3.31 18.47 2.01
C PHE A 212 -4.03 19.26 3.13
N THR A 213 -4.77 18.58 4.01
CA THR A 213 -5.38 19.19 5.20
C THR A 213 -4.40 19.45 6.36
N TYR A 214 -3.09 19.32 6.14
CA TYR A 214 -2.12 19.78 7.13
C TYR A 214 -2.19 21.31 7.23
N SER A 215 -1.99 21.83 8.45
CA SER A 215 -2.11 23.26 8.76
C SER A 215 -1.21 24.17 7.92
N GLU A 216 -0.12 23.61 7.42
CA GLU A 216 0.90 24.20 6.58
C GLU A 216 0.42 24.42 5.14
N PHE A 217 -0.61 23.67 4.70
CA PHE A 217 -1.08 23.66 3.31
C PHE A 217 -2.55 24.07 3.16
N SER A 218 -3.34 23.98 4.23
CA SER A 218 -4.75 24.29 4.15
C SER A 218 -5.38 24.55 5.51
N ALA A 219 -6.26 25.54 5.56
CA ALA A 219 -7.19 25.79 6.66
C ALA A 219 -8.50 24.95 6.55
N LEU A 220 -8.59 24.04 5.57
CA LEU A 220 -9.75 23.16 5.41
C LEU A 220 -9.84 22.15 6.56
N ASP A 221 -10.70 22.47 7.54
CA ASP A 221 -11.11 21.52 8.57
C ASP A 221 -12.30 20.69 8.08
N LEU A 222 -12.00 19.58 7.41
CA LEU A 222 -13.00 18.63 6.97
C LEU A 222 -13.24 17.61 8.10
N PRO A 223 -14.45 17.53 8.68
CA PRO A 223 -14.73 16.68 9.83
C PRO A 223 -14.32 15.22 9.60
N GLY A 224 -13.36 14.75 10.39
CA GLY A 224 -12.88 13.38 10.34
C GLY A 224 -11.79 13.08 9.30
N MET A 225 -11.31 14.06 8.51
CA MET A 225 -10.28 13.79 7.49
C MET A 225 -8.98 13.21 8.04
N ALA A 226 -8.57 13.63 9.25
CA ALA A 226 -7.42 13.03 9.93
C ALA A 226 -7.61 11.52 10.20
N ALA A 227 -8.85 11.06 10.36
CA ALA A 227 -9.18 9.64 10.43
C ALA A 227 -9.25 9.02 9.03
N TRP A 228 -9.83 9.70 8.02
CA TRP A 228 -10.06 9.15 6.69
C TRP A 228 -8.77 8.76 5.97
N ARG A 229 -7.70 9.55 6.09
CA ARG A 229 -6.37 9.16 5.54
C ARG A 229 -5.87 7.82 6.08
N ARG A 230 -6.17 7.53 7.34
CA ARG A 230 -5.80 6.27 8.00
C ARG A 230 -6.67 5.10 7.54
N TRP A 231 -7.88 5.38 7.07
CA TRP A 231 -8.81 4.38 6.54
C TRP A 231 -8.44 3.93 5.13
N ALA A 232 -7.84 4.82 4.32
CA ALA A 232 -7.39 4.50 2.97
C ALA A 232 -6.30 3.41 2.94
N VAL A 233 -5.49 3.32 3.99
CA VAL A 233 -4.38 2.36 4.11
C VAL A 233 -4.87 0.89 4.08
N PRO A 234 -5.83 0.45 4.92
CA PRO A 234 -6.44 -0.87 4.81
C PRO A 234 -6.93 -1.20 3.39
N PHE A 235 -7.57 -0.26 2.69
CA PHE A 235 -8.00 -0.47 1.30
C PHE A 235 -6.83 -0.74 0.37
N PHE A 236 -5.74 0.03 0.48
CA PHE A 236 -4.53 -0.22 -0.30
C PHE A 236 -3.96 -1.60 -0.06
N PHE A 237 -3.84 -2.04 1.20
CA PHE A 237 -3.32 -3.38 1.50
C PHE A 237 -4.19 -4.49 0.95
N ILE A 238 -5.51 -4.45 1.21
CA ILE A 238 -6.43 -5.50 0.79
C ILE A 238 -6.48 -5.57 -0.74
N THR A 239 -6.62 -4.43 -1.43
CA THR A 239 -6.65 -4.43 -2.91
C THR A 239 -5.31 -4.87 -3.51
N SER A 240 -4.18 -4.51 -2.88
CA SER A 240 -2.85 -4.93 -3.31
C SER A 240 -2.65 -6.44 -3.15
N GLY A 241 -3.09 -7.03 -2.03
CA GLY A 241 -3.03 -8.48 -1.82
C GLY A 241 -3.86 -9.25 -2.84
N TYR A 242 -5.08 -8.78 -3.10
CA TYR A 242 -5.94 -9.36 -4.13
C TYR A 242 -5.28 -9.30 -5.52
N MET A 243 -4.76 -8.14 -5.91
CA MET A 243 -4.10 -7.94 -7.21
C MET A 243 -2.77 -8.71 -7.32
N ALA A 244 -2.04 -8.88 -6.22
CA ALA A 244 -0.82 -9.67 -6.18
C ALA A 244 -1.14 -11.14 -6.47
N MET A 245 -2.13 -11.72 -5.80
CA MET A 245 -2.60 -13.08 -6.08
C MET A 245 -3.06 -13.24 -7.54
N LEU A 246 -3.90 -12.33 -8.03
CA LEU A 246 -4.36 -12.32 -9.42
C LEU A 246 -3.19 -12.28 -10.41
N SER A 247 -2.12 -11.55 -10.09
CA SER A 247 -0.94 -11.49 -10.94
C SER A 247 -0.08 -12.75 -10.89
N ILE A 248 0.02 -13.39 -9.73
CA ILE A 248 0.79 -14.64 -9.56
C ILE A 248 0.10 -15.77 -10.33
N ASP A 249 -1.23 -15.80 -10.32
CA ASP A 249 -2.01 -16.84 -10.99
C ASP A 249 -2.01 -16.70 -12.52
N LYS A 250 -1.95 -15.46 -13.03
CA LYS A 250 -1.95 -15.16 -14.47
C LYS A 250 -0.65 -15.49 -15.20
N ARG A 251 0.45 -15.74 -14.49
CA ARG A 251 1.78 -15.87 -15.10
C ARG A 251 2.50 -17.13 -14.59
N PRO A 252 2.92 -18.04 -15.48
CA PRO A 252 3.88 -19.07 -15.12
C PRO A 252 5.26 -18.41 -14.96
N ALA A 253 5.51 -17.87 -13.78
CA ALA A 253 6.73 -17.15 -13.45
C ALA A 253 7.39 -17.76 -12.21
N SER A 254 8.72 -17.69 -12.18
CA SER A 254 9.55 -18.14 -11.07
C SER A 254 9.38 -17.24 -9.84
N VAL A 255 9.86 -17.69 -8.67
CA VAL A 255 9.92 -16.86 -7.45
C VAL A 255 10.72 -15.60 -7.72
N GLY A 256 11.88 -15.74 -8.37
CA GLY A 256 12.76 -14.65 -8.73
C GLY A 256 12.10 -13.65 -9.66
N GLU A 257 11.46 -14.10 -10.74
CA GLU A 257 10.78 -13.22 -11.69
C GLU A 257 9.65 -12.43 -11.05
N LEU A 258 8.86 -13.06 -10.18
CA LEU A 258 7.74 -12.42 -9.49
C LEU A 258 8.23 -11.36 -8.49
N ILE A 259 9.22 -11.67 -7.66
CA ILE A 259 9.76 -10.71 -6.68
C ILE A 259 10.55 -9.60 -7.39
N ALA A 260 11.49 -9.96 -8.27
CA ALA A 260 12.32 -9.02 -8.99
C ALA A 260 11.49 -8.07 -9.85
N GLY A 261 10.52 -8.60 -10.60
CA GLY A 261 9.62 -7.80 -11.42
C GLY A 261 8.81 -6.80 -10.60
N ARG A 262 8.42 -7.15 -9.36
CA ARG A 262 7.70 -6.26 -8.45
C ARG A 262 8.60 -5.18 -7.86
N VAL A 263 9.75 -5.56 -7.31
CA VAL A 263 10.73 -4.63 -6.73
C VAL A 263 11.22 -3.63 -7.79
N SER A 264 11.63 -4.11 -8.96
CA SER A 264 12.08 -3.24 -10.06
C SER A 264 10.98 -2.31 -10.56
N SER A 265 9.71 -2.76 -10.54
CA SER A 265 8.57 -1.89 -10.90
C SER A 265 8.38 -0.72 -9.94
N LEU A 266 8.72 -0.90 -8.67
CA LEU A 266 8.66 0.16 -7.65
C LEU A 266 9.89 1.08 -7.74
N TRP A 267 11.09 0.52 -7.97
CA TRP A 267 12.33 1.31 -8.12
C TRP A 267 12.26 2.36 -9.22
N ILE A 268 11.46 2.15 -10.26
CA ILE A 268 11.16 3.15 -11.31
C ILE A 268 10.69 4.48 -10.73
N PHE A 269 9.96 4.46 -9.61
CA PHE A 269 9.48 5.65 -8.92
C PHE A 269 10.31 5.97 -7.69
N VAL A 270 10.72 4.95 -6.92
CA VAL A 270 11.42 5.11 -5.65
C VAL A 270 12.82 5.70 -5.85
N LEU A 271 13.61 5.25 -6.83
CA LEU A 271 14.97 5.78 -6.99
C LEU A 271 14.98 7.25 -7.42
N PRO A 272 14.19 7.69 -8.41
CA PRO A 272 14.05 9.12 -8.69
C PRO A 272 13.55 9.93 -7.49
N MET A 273 12.63 9.37 -6.70
CA MET A 273 12.15 10.01 -5.47
C MET A 273 13.28 10.21 -4.46
N LEU A 274 14.07 9.18 -4.16
CA LEU A 274 15.15 9.27 -3.17
C LEU A 274 16.27 10.23 -3.57
N ILE A 275 16.43 10.52 -4.87
CA ILE A 275 17.35 11.54 -5.36
C ILE A 275 16.70 12.93 -5.29
N LEU A 276 15.47 13.06 -5.80
CA LEU A 276 14.81 14.35 -5.98
C LEU A 276 14.38 14.97 -4.66
N VAL A 277 13.80 14.20 -3.75
CA VAL A 277 13.23 14.72 -2.50
C VAL A 277 14.24 15.47 -1.65
N PRO A 278 15.45 14.96 -1.36
CA PRO A 278 16.44 15.73 -0.60
C PRO A 278 16.83 17.06 -1.27
N ILE A 279 16.84 17.12 -2.60
CA ILE A 279 17.11 18.36 -3.34
C ILE A 279 15.96 19.35 -3.14
N LEU A 280 14.72 18.89 -3.33
CA LEU A 280 13.52 19.71 -3.11
C LEU A 280 13.45 20.19 -1.66
N ASP A 281 13.73 19.32 -0.70
CA ASP A 281 13.68 19.65 0.71
C ASP A 281 14.79 20.65 1.09
N HIS A 282 16.01 20.49 0.56
CA HIS A 282 17.09 21.44 0.79
C HIS A 282 16.74 22.84 0.27
N ILE A 283 16.19 22.93 -0.95
CA ILE A 283 15.77 24.21 -1.54
C ILE A 283 14.57 24.78 -0.76
N GLY A 284 13.54 23.97 -0.50
CA GLY A 284 12.32 24.39 0.18
C GLY A 284 12.59 24.88 1.61
N TYR A 285 13.45 24.18 2.35
CA TYR A 285 13.90 24.60 3.67
C TYR A 285 14.64 25.93 3.63
N GLY A 286 15.55 26.12 2.66
CA GLY A 286 16.27 27.38 2.48
C GLY A 286 15.37 28.58 2.14
N LEU A 287 14.23 28.33 1.48
CA LEU A 287 13.27 29.39 1.09
C LEU A 287 12.29 29.75 2.22
N ALA A 288 11.79 28.76 2.96
CA ALA A 288 10.83 28.94 4.04
C ALA A 288 10.97 27.86 5.13
N PRO A 289 11.93 28.00 6.07
CA PRO A 289 12.18 27.02 7.12
C PRO A 289 10.94 26.71 7.97
N GLY A 290 10.12 27.73 8.27
CA GLY A 290 8.92 27.60 9.12
C GLY A 290 7.88 26.61 8.60
N ILE A 291 7.81 26.36 7.29
CA ILE A 291 6.90 25.35 6.70
C ILE A 291 7.40 23.94 7.03
N TYR A 292 8.72 23.73 7.07
CA TYR A 292 9.33 22.45 7.39
C TYR A 292 9.45 22.22 8.91
N GLU A 293 9.65 23.28 9.69
CA GLU A 293 9.74 23.24 11.16
C GLU A 293 8.45 22.76 11.84
N ALA A 294 7.29 23.11 11.26
CA ALA A 294 5.99 22.61 11.72
C ALA A 294 5.90 21.08 11.68
N ASN A 295 6.70 20.47 10.81
CA ASN A 295 6.88 19.04 10.78
C ASN A 295 8.11 18.67 11.63
N GLU A 296 7.90 18.47 12.94
CA GLU A 296 8.92 17.95 13.89
C GLU A 296 9.65 16.71 13.36
N LYS A 297 9.07 16.04 12.36
CA LYS A 297 9.58 14.89 11.62
C LYS A 297 10.76 15.15 10.70
N TYR A 298 10.96 16.39 10.21
CA TYR A 298 12.02 16.73 9.25
C TYR A 298 13.30 17.20 9.95
N ILE A 299 13.15 17.76 11.15
CA ILE A 299 14.26 18.17 11.99
C ILE A 299 14.62 16.98 12.85
N ASP A 300 15.82 16.44 12.68
CA ASP A 300 16.38 15.54 13.68
C ASP A 300 16.72 16.38 14.92
N VAL A 301 15.69 16.72 15.71
CA VAL A 301 15.80 17.56 16.91
C VAL A 301 16.79 16.92 17.90
N ALA A 302 16.94 15.59 17.85
CA ALA A 302 17.89 14.86 18.69
C ALA A 302 19.36 15.16 18.35
N ALA A 303 19.67 15.56 17.11
CA ALA A 303 21.03 15.91 16.68
C ALA A 303 21.37 17.40 16.85
N GLY A 304 20.37 18.27 17.11
CA GLY A 304 20.58 19.72 17.23
C GLY A 304 21.05 20.39 15.94
N THR A 305 20.98 19.70 14.80
CA THR A 305 21.56 20.16 13.52
C THR A 305 20.60 20.93 12.62
N GLY A 306 19.34 21.15 13.02
CA GLY A 306 18.42 22.17 12.50
C GLY A 306 18.48 22.46 10.99
N GLY A 307 18.70 21.43 10.16
CA GLY A 307 19.25 21.64 8.83
C GLY A 307 19.31 20.35 8.01
N PRO A 308 19.72 20.46 6.74
CA PRO A 308 19.70 19.36 5.79
C PRO A 308 20.51 18.16 6.27
N VAL A 309 20.01 16.97 5.96
CA VAL A 309 20.62 15.68 6.28
C VAL A 309 22.07 15.65 5.80
N ASP A 310 23.02 15.33 6.69
CA ASP A 310 24.43 15.20 6.29
C ASP A 310 24.62 14.08 5.24
N MET A 311 25.76 14.06 4.55
CA MET A 311 26.01 13.10 3.46
C MET A 311 25.92 11.64 3.93
N ALA A 312 26.35 11.35 5.17
CA ALA A 312 26.33 9.97 5.69
C ALA A 312 24.90 9.52 5.98
N ALA A 313 24.10 10.35 6.64
CA ALA A 313 22.69 10.12 6.90
C ALA A 313 21.88 10.09 5.60
N PHE A 314 22.25 10.89 4.60
CA PHE A 314 21.66 10.83 3.26
C PHE A 314 21.92 9.47 2.61
N LEU A 315 23.18 9.02 2.56
CA LEU A 315 23.54 7.73 1.94
C LEU A 315 22.91 6.55 2.68
N LEU A 316 22.86 6.59 4.01
CA LEU A 316 22.21 5.55 4.81
C LEU A 316 20.70 5.51 4.55
N THR A 317 20.03 6.68 4.57
CA THR A 317 18.60 6.81 4.26
C THR A 317 18.29 6.35 2.85
N PHE A 318 19.13 6.73 1.88
CA PHE A 318 19.00 6.33 0.49
C PHE A 318 19.10 4.81 0.33
N LEU A 319 20.17 4.20 0.86
CA LEU A 319 20.37 2.76 0.77
C LEU A 319 19.22 2.01 1.46
N ASN A 320 18.87 2.43 2.68
CA ASN A 320 17.82 1.82 3.46
C ASN A 320 16.45 1.87 2.76
N SER A 321 16.10 3.05 2.23
CA SER A 321 14.85 3.26 1.51
C SER A 321 14.83 2.55 0.17
N SER A 322 15.96 2.48 -0.53
CA SER A 322 16.06 1.69 -1.77
C SER A 322 15.79 0.20 -1.54
N LEU A 323 16.07 -0.31 -0.33
CA LEU A 323 15.84 -1.70 0.06
C LEU A 323 14.51 -1.90 0.81
N PHE A 324 13.71 -0.86 0.99
CA PHE A 324 12.42 -0.89 1.71
C PHE A 324 12.54 -1.35 3.17
N LEU A 325 13.65 -1.00 3.83
CA LEU A 325 14.01 -1.48 5.16
C LEU A 325 13.69 -0.49 6.30
N ASN A 326 13.08 0.65 6.00
CA ASN A 326 12.76 1.75 6.92
C ASN A 326 12.04 1.33 8.20
N GLU A 327 11.28 0.25 8.13
CA GLU A 327 10.33 -0.17 9.16
C GLU A 327 10.72 -1.47 9.88
N ILE A 328 11.92 -2.01 9.59
CA ILE A 328 12.38 -3.24 10.23
C ILE A 328 12.63 -3.02 11.72
N ILE A 329 12.36 -4.05 12.53
CA ILE A 329 12.58 -3.99 13.98
C ILE A 329 14.06 -3.78 14.34
N ALA A 330 15.00 -4.22 13.49
CA ALA A 330 16.44 -4.14 13.78
C ALA A 330 16.92 -2.70 14.03
N TYR A 331 16.49 -1.73 13.21
CA TYR A 331 16.85 -0.32 13.44
C TYR A 331 16.30 0.21 14.76
N LYS A 332 15.10 -0.25 15.13
CA LYS A 332 14.41 0.16 16.34
C LYS A 332 15.12 -0.37 17.59
N LEU A 333 15.55 -1.63 17.56
CA LEU A 333 16.33 -2.25 18.64
C LEU A 333 17.75 -1.68 18.76
N ALA A 334 18.35 -1.29 17.64
CA ALA A 334 19.68 -0.69 17.61
C ALA A 334 19.68 0.82 17.93
N GLY A 335 18.51 1.41 18.24
CA GLY A 335 18.41 2.82 18.61
C GLY A 335 18.50 3.81 17.44
N PHE A 336 18.42 3.34 16.19
CA PHE A 336 18.43 4.18 14.98
C PHE A 336 17.04 4.76 14.63
N GLY A 337 16.03 4.57 15.47
CA GLY A 337 14.70 5.12 15.27
C GLY A 337 14.58 6.51 15.88
N THR A 338 13.90 7.42 15.18
CA THR A 338 13.35 8.63 15.81
C THR A 338 12.34 8.24 16.89
N LEU A 339 11.92 9.18 17.75
CA LEU A 339 10.82 8.97 18.73
C LEU A 339 9.52 8.44 18.09
N GLU A 340 9.40 8.60 16.78
CA GLU A 340 8.25 8.14 16.01
C GLU A 340 8.48 6.83 15.25
N GLY A 341 9.66 6.21 15.33
CA GLY A 341 9.91 4.84 14.87
C GLY A 341 10.34 4.72 13.40
N GLY A 342 11.48 4.04 13.18
CA GLY A 342 12.02 3.76 11.85
C GLY A 342 12.83 4.92 11.23
N VAL A 343 13.42 4.64 10.07
CA VAL A 343 14.19 5.60 9.26
C VAL A 343 13.24 6.21 8.24
N ARG A 344 13.10 7.53 8.14
CA ARG A 344 12.17 8.15 7.17
C ARG A 344 12.83 8.42 5.84
N ALA A 345 12.07 8.36 4.75
CA ALA A 345 12.52 8.77 3.42
C ALA A 345 12.34 10.28 3.24
N TYR A 346 13.08 11.08 4.04
CA TYR A 346 13.02 12.55 4.03
C TYR A 346 11.59 13.05 4.34
N THR A 347 11.08 14.09 3.64
CA THR A 347 9.68 14.54 3.81
C THR A 347 8.62 13.56 3.30
N ASN A 348 9.00 12.45 2.66
CA ASN A 348 8.04 11.52 2.07
C ASN A 348 7.40 10.59 3.11
N ASP A 349 6.44 11.12 3.87
CA ASP A 349 5.69 10.36 4.89
C ASP A 349 4.92 9.20 4.26
N ALA A 350 4.50 9.27 2.98
CA ALA A 350 3.77 8.17 2.34
C ALA A 350 4.65 6.94 2.02
N PHE A 351 5.99 7.08 2.07
CA PHE A 351 6.92 6.03 1.67
C PHE A 351 6.83 4.76 2.54
N TRP A 352 6.45 4.90 3.82
CA TRP A 352 6.39 3.77 4.75
C TRP A 352 5.55 2.62 4.19
N PHE A 353 4.44 2.90 3.48
CA PHE A 353 3.57 1.87 2.92
C PHE A 353 4.32 0.87 2.03
N LEU A 354 5.31 1.33 1.26
CA LEU A 354 6.11 0.45 0.39
C LEU A 354 7.00 -0.51 1.19
N CYS A 355 7.41 -0.10 2.39
CA CYS A 355 8.18 -0.91 3.34
C CYS A 355 7.37 -2.07 3.93
N TYR A 356 6.04 -2.01 3.85
CA TYR A 356 5.15 -3.12 4.20
C TYR A 356 4.80 -3.95 2.96
N LEU A 357 4.51 -3.28 1.84
CA LEU A 357 4.08 -3.94 0.61
C LEU A 357 5.12 -4.93 0.07
N VAL A 358 6.40 -4.55 0.01
CA VAL A 358 7.46 -5.40 -0.56
C VAL A 358 7.65 -6.69 0.27
N PRO A 359 7.81 -6.63 1.61
CA PRO A 359 7.87 -7.85 2.43
C PRO A 359 6.65 -8.76 2.27
N TYR A 360 5.45 -8.19 2.19
CA TYR A 360 4.24 -8.98 1.99
C TYR A 360 4.19 -9.68 0.65
N ILE A 361 4.63 -9.02 -0.43
CA ILE A 361 4.77 -9.64 -1.74
C ILE A 361 5.79 -10.78 -1.69
N MET A 362 6.93 -10.58 -1.03
CA MET A 362 7.95 -11.63 -0.88
C MET A 362 7.38 -12.84 -0.15
N MET A 363 6.73 -12.62 1.00
CA MET A 363 6.09 -13.69 1.79
C MET A 363 4.98 -14.39 1.01
N LEU A 364 4.17 -13.64 0.27
CA LEU A 364 3.12 -14.21 -0.57
C LEU A 364 3.71 -15.11 -1.66
N VAL A 365 4.68 -14.59 -2.44
CA VAL A 365 5.30 -15.33 -3.53
C VAL A 365 5.97 -16.59 -2.99
N ILE A 366 6.78 -16.48 -1.92
CA ILE A 366 7.42 -17.64 -1.29
C ILE A 366 6.36 -18.62 -0.78
N GLY A 367 5.33 -18.14 -0.09
CA GLY A 367 4.27 -18.97 0.47
C GLY A 367 3.51 -19.79 -0.58
N VAL A 368 3.25 -19.19 -1.74
CA VAL A 368 2.50 -19.79 -2.86
C VAL A 368 3.39 -20.65 -3.76
N LYS A 369 4.62 -20.21 -4.06
CA LYS A 369 5.48 -20.81 -5.10
C LYS A 369 6.54 -21.78 -4.57
N THR A 370 6.67 -21.92 -3.27
CA THR A 370 7.63 -22.88 -2.67
C THR A 370 6.90 -23.91 -1.82
N THR A 371 7.57 -25.04 -1.55
CA THR A 371 7.02 -26.10 -0.70
C THR A 371 8.06 -26.63 0.29
N GLY A 372 7.68 -27.61 1.11
CA GLY A 372 8.59 -28.26 2.05
C GLY A 372 9.04 -27.36 3.22
N TRP A 373 10.11 -27.79 3.89
CA TRP A 373 10.66 -27.13 5.07
C TRP A 373 11.37 -25.79 4.73
N ARG A 374 11.95 -25.68 3.53
CA ARG A 374 12.60 -24.44 3.05
C ARG A 374 11.63 -23.26 3.00
N ARG A 375 10.37 -23.50 2.60
CA ARG A 375 9.31 -22.47 2.69
C ARG A 375 9.16 -21.94 4.12
N ILE A 376 9.10 -22.84 5.10
CA ILE A 376 8.93 -22.48 6.51
C ILE A 376 10.14 -21.69 6.99
N LEU A 377 11.35 -22.16 6.66
CA LEU A 377 12.60 -21.46 6.98
C LEU A 377 12.60 -20.03 6.43
N TRP A 378 12.28 -19.85 5.15
CA TRP A 378 12.28 -18.53 4.52
C TRP A 378 11.19 -17.62 5.07
N LEU A 379 9.97 -18.11 5.25
CA LEU A 379 8.89 -17.31 5.85
C LEU A 379 9.21 -16.93 7.30
N GLY A 380 9.75 -17.86 8.09
CA GLY A 380 10.21 -17.60 9.46
C GLY A 380 11.38 -16.60 9.48
N GLY A 381 12.33 -16.73 8.56
CA GLY A 381 13.44 -15.79 8.40
C GLY A 381 12.97 -14.38 8.07
N LEU A 382 12.04 -14.22 7.12
CA LEU A 382 11.46 -12.91 6.80
C LEU A 382 10.65 -12.35 7.99
N PHE A 383 9.90 -13.19 8.70
CA PHE A 383 9.17 -12.78 9.90
C PHE A 383 10.13 -12.22 10.97
N LEU A 384 11.24 -12.91 11.23
CA LEU A 384 12.25 -12.47 12.20
C LEU A 384 12.99 -11.22 11.73
N PHE A 385 13.33 -11.14 10.44
CA PHE A 385 14.08 -10.03 9.86
C PHE A 385 13.29 -8.72 9.85
N PHE A 386 12.05 -8.74 9.34
CA PHE A 386 11.20 -7.55 9.31
C PHE A 386 10.58 -7.24 10.68
N GLY A 387 10.24 -8.28 11.44
CA GLY A 387 9.75 -8.19 12.80
C GLY A 387 8.29 -7.76 12.95
N PRO A 388 7.83 -7.66 14.21
CA PRO A 388 6.45 -7.30 14.57
C PRO A 388 5.87 -6.05 13.89
N PRO A 389 6.60 -4.93 13.68
CA PRO A 389 6.02 -3.75 13.05
C PRO A 389 5.43 -4.09 11.68
N ILE A 390 6.18 -4.74 10.80
CA ILE A 390 5.66 -5.18 9.51
C ILE A 390 4.61 -6.28 9.69
N MET A 391 4.82 -7.25 10.58
CA MET A 391 3.92 -8.42 10.66
C MET A 391 2.52 -8.09 11.18
N LEU A 392 2.39 -7.07 12.03
CA LEU A 392 1.11 -6.65 12.60
C LEU A 392 0.12 -6.07 11.58
N LEU A 393 0.55 -5.66 10.38
CA LEU A 393 -0.39 -5.22 9.34
C LEU A 393 -0.57 -6.27 8.23
N ALA A 394 0.14 -7.40 8.31
CA ALA A 394 0.10 -8.45 7.31
C ALA A 394 -1.32 -8.99 7.06
N PRO A 395 -2.20 -9.14 8.07
CA PRO A 395 -3.58 -9.59 7.84
C PRO A 395 -4.39 -8.68 6.92
N LEU A 396 -4.08 -7.39 6.81
CA LEU A 396 -4.75 -6.50 5.86
C LEU A 396 -4.45 -6.93 4.42
N PHE A 397 -3.18 -7.15 4.11
CA PHE A 397 -2.75 -7.58 2.78
C PHE A 397 -3.23 -9.01 2.47
N PHE A 398 -2.99 -9.95 3.39
CA PHE A 398 -3.38 -11.35 3.20
C PHE A 398 -4.90 -11.55 3.23
N GLY A 399 -5.67 -10.65 3.84
CA GLY A 399 -7.12 -10.63 3.69
C GLY A 399 -7.56 -10.45 2.23
N GLY A 400 -6.88 -9.60 1.48
CA GLY A 400 -7.08 -9.48 0.03
C GLY A 400 -6.77 -10.79 -0.71
N CYS A 401 -5.69 -11.46 -0.33
CA CYS A 401 -5.32 -12.77 -0.87
C CYS A 401 -6.38 -13.85 -0.55
N LEU A 402 -6.95 -13.81 0.65
CA LEU A 402 -8.01 -14.71 1.07
C LEU A 402 -9.26 -14.52 0.20
N VAL A 403 -9.69 -13.28 -0.02
CA VAL A 403 -10.85 -12.98 -0.88
C VAL A 403 -10.62 -13.49 -2.31
N TYR A 404 -9.40 -13.36 -2.82
CA TYR A 404 -9.04 -13.95 -4.11
C TYR A 404 -9.22 -15.48 -4.15
N ILE A 405 -8.74 -16.19 -3.13
CA ILE A 405 -8.88 -17.66 -3.05
C ILE A 405 -10.36 -18.04 -3.02
N LEU A 406 -11.17 -17.36 -2.19
CA LEU A 406 -12.61 -17.60 -2.10
C LEU A 406 -13.36 -17.33 -3.41
N HIS A 407 -12.88 -16.37 -4.21
CA HIS A 407 -13.41 -16.07 -5.54
C HIS A 407 -13.09 -17.15 -6.56
N ARG A 408 -11.92 -17.79 -6.45
CA ARG A 408 -11.45 -18.82 -7.37
C ARG A 408 -12.13 -20.17 -7.15
N GLU A 409 -12.35 -20.57 -5.89
CA GLU A 409 -12.93 -21.89 -5.56
C GLU A 409 -14.38 -22.07 -6.04
N LYS A 410 -15.11 -20.98 -6.32
CA LYS A 410 -16.53 -21.02 -6.67
C LYS A 410 -16.85 -21.18 -8.17
N ARG A 411 -15.86 -21.41 -9.03
CA ARG A 411 -16.13 -21.62 -10.47
C ARG A 411 -16.86 -22.97 -10.68
N PRO A 412 -18.08 -23.00 -11.23
CA PRO A 412 -18.74 -24.25 -11.59
C PRO A 412 -17.92 -24.95 -12.67
N SER A 413 -17.45 -26.16 -12.39
CA SER A 413 -16.73 -27.03 -13.34
C SER A 413 -17.56 -27.41 -14.57
N ASN A 414 -18.88 -27.16 -14.54
CA ASN A 414 -19.84 -27.76 -15.48
C ASN A 414 -20.35 -26.78 -16.55
N LEU A 415 -19.84 -25.54 -16.61
CA LEU A 415 -20.22 -24.59 -17.67
C LEU A 415 -19.47 -24.81 -18.99
N ASP A 416 -18.40 -25.61 -18.99
CA ASP A 416 -17.61 -25.88 -20.20
C ASP A 416 -18.09 -27.12 -20.98
N GLU A 417 -19.03 -27.93 -20.44
CA GLU A 417 -19.48 -29.18 -21.10
C GLU A 417 -20.81 -29.07 -21.88
N THR A 418 -21.53 -27.95 -21.82
CA THR A 418 -22.86 -27.81 -22.47
C THR A 418 -22.91 -26.79 -23.60
N THR A 419 -21.76 -26.26 -24.04
CA THR A 419 -21.68 -25.35 -25.21
C THR A 419 -20.65 -25.78 -26.27
N ALA A 420 -20.15 -27.02 -26.21
CA ALA A 420 -19.49 -27.70 -27.32
C ALA A 420 -20.41 -28.80 -27.83
#